data_AF-A0AA95MSJ7-F1
#
_entry.id   AF-A0AA95MSJ7-F1
#
_cell.length_a   1.000
_cell.length_b   1.000
_cell.length_c   1.000
_cell.angle_alpha   90.00
_cell.angle_beta   90.00
_cell.angle_gamma   90.00
#
_symmetry.space_group_name_H-M   'P 1'
#
loop_
_entity.id
_entity.type
_entity.pdbx_description
1 polymer ?
#
loop_
_entity_poly.entity_id
_entity_poly.type
_entity_poly.pdbx_seq_one_letter_code
_entity_poly.pdbx_strand_id
1 'polypeptide(L)'
;MQIPITGFIYESDDKSLNGEHSHVLYVTSFDGRRVHIHGFSGFTSFDVDHRHDYLGRTEPAQSGVPHVHRYFTMTSFNHGHEHRIEGITGPAIEIPFGGHYHEFKGTTTINGSTPHKHKYSGQTGNEV
;
A
#
# COMPACT_ATOMS: atom_id res chain seq x y z
N MET A 1 -8.96 -10.92 19.70
CA MET A 1 -9.36 -11.94 18.71
C MET A 1 -8.10 -12.45 18.03
N GLN A 2 -7.90 -13.75 17.90
CA GLN A 2 -6.76 -14.34 17.17
C GLN A 2 -7.21 -14.67 15.74
N ILE A 3 -6.48 -14.19 14.74
CA ILE A 3 -6.71 -14.50 13.32
C ILE A 3 -5.58 -15.46 12.90
N PRO A 4 -5.86 -16.70 12.49
CA PRO A 4 -4.82 -17.62 12.06
C PRO A 4 -4.24 -17.16 10.72
N ILE A 5 -2.92 -17.23 10.60
CA ILE A 5 -2.14 -16.81 9.42
C ILE A 5 -1.44 -18.05 8.85
N THR A 6 -1.59 -18.28 7.56
CA THR A 6 -0.80 -19.29 6.82
C THR A 6 0.17 -18.56 5.91
N GLY A 7 1.37 -19.10 5.77
CA GLY A 7 2.41 -18.51 4.95
C GLY A 7 3.64 -19.41 4.87
N PHE A 8 4.69 -18.90 4.25
CA PHE A 8 6.00 -19.53 4.24
C PHE A 8 7.06 -18.54 4.72
N ILE A 9 8.05 -19.04 5.44
CA ILE A 9 9.23 -18.28 5.83
C ILE A 9 10.31 -18.63 4.82
N TYR A 10 10.93 -17.61 4.22
CA TYR A 10 12.09 -17.78 3.36
C TYR A 10 13.35 -17.37 4.10
N GLU A 11 14.34 -18.24 4.09
CA GLU A 11 15.69 -17.97 4.58
C GLU A 11 16.62 -17.79 3.37
N SER A 12 17.31 -16.66 3.33
CA SER A 12 18.43 -16.42 2.41
C SER A 12 19.75 -16.75 3.10
N ASP A 13 20.65 -17.45 2.43
CA ASP A 13 22.00 -17.84 2.93
C ASP A 13 22.97 -16.66 3.14
N ASP A 14 22.48 -15.44 3.40
CA ASP A 14 23.31 -14.26 3.56
C ASP A 14 24.01 -14.24 4.93
N LYS A 15 25.29 -14.62 4.93
CA LYS A 15 26.17 -14.68 6.12
C LYS A 15 26.82 -13.34 6.47
N SER A 16 26.41 -12.24 5.83
CA SER A 16 27.10 -10.94 5.94
C SER A 16 26.78 -10.13 7.21
N LEU A 17 25.80 -10.54 8.01
CA LEU A 17 25.41 -9.83 9.23
C LEU A 17 25.90 -10.56 10.48
N ASN A 18 26.58 -9.84 11.37
CA ASN A 18 27.24 -10.30 12.60
C ASN A 18 26.25 -10.87 13.64
N GLY A 19 25.59 -11.99 13.34
CA GLY A 19 24.68 -12.70 14.25
C GLY A 19 23.24 -12.19 14.31
N GLU A 20 22.92 -11.03 13.73
CA GLU A 20 21.55 -10.58 13.52
C GLU A 20 21.04 -11.09 12.16
N HIS A 21 20.03 -11.96 12.16
CA HIS A 21 19.35 -12.42 10.96
C HIS A 21 17.86 -12.12 11.07
N SER A 22 17.21 -11.89 9.93
CA SER A 22 15.76 -11.74 9.84
C SER A 22 15.23 -12.66 8.74
N HIS A 23 14.01 -13.14 8.91
CA HIS A 23 13.32 -13.89 7.87
C HIS A 23 12.09 -13.13 7.38
N VAL A 24 11.82 -13.25 6.08
CA VAL A 24 10.59 -12.73 5.50
C VAL A 24 9.50 -13.79 5.61
N LEU A 25 8.42 -13.46 6.34
CA LEU A 25 7.19 -14.24 6.33
C LEU A 25 6.31 -13.79 5.15
N TYR A 26 6.10 -14.69 4.20
CA TYR A 26 5.17 -14.51 3.10
C TYR A 26 3.81 -15.06 3.49
N VAL A 27 2.87 -14.17 3.80
CA VAL A 27 1.49 -14.55 4.16
C VAL A 27 0.71 -14.93 2.92
N THR A 28 0.06 -16.09 2.95
CA THR A 28 -0.80 -16.61 1.87
C THR A 28 -2.28 -16.57 2.23
N SER A 29 -2.64 -16.61 3.52
CA SER A 29 -4.04 -16.52 3.95
C SER A 29 -4.22 -15.92 5.35
N PHE A 30 -5.35 -15.25 5.56
CA PHE A 30 -5.88 -14.87 6.87
C PHE A 30 -7.20 -15.62 7.12
N ASP A 31 -7.32 -16.31 8.25
CA ASP A 31 -8.51 -17.10 8.60
C ASP A 31 -8.93 -18.11 7.52
N GLY A 32 -7.93 -18.74 6.89
CA GLY A 32 -8.14 -19.68 5.77
C GLY A 32 -8.58 -19.03 4.44
N ARG A 33 -8.72 -17.71 4.39
CA ARG A 33 -9.04 -16.97 3.15
C ARG A 33 -7.78 -16.46 2.49
N ARG A 34 -7.66 -16.63 1.17
CA ARG A 34 -6.55 -16.11 0.37
C ARG A 34 -6.38 -14.61 0.64
N VAL A 35 -5.14 -14.15 0.72
CA VAL A 35 -4.84 -12.72 0.80
C VAL A 35 -5.52 -11.98 -0.35
N HIS A 36 -6.30 -10.97 0.00
CA HIS A 36 -7.01 -10.11 -0.92
C HIS A 36 -6.37 -8.73 -0.84
N ILE A 37 -5.85 -8.22 -1.97
CA ILE A 37 -5.12 -6.97 -2.08
C ILE A 37 -5.35 -6.34 -3.45
N HIS A 38 -5.16 -5.03 -3.55
CA HIS A 38 -5.25 -4.28 -4.80
C HIS A 38 -3.97 -3.48 -5.05
N GLY A 39 -3.57 -3.37 -6.31
CA GLY A 39 -2.58 -2.38 -6.73
C GLY A 39 -3.18 -0.98 -6.82
N PHE A 40 -2.37 0.05 -6.61
CA PHE A 40 -2.75 1.44 -6.87
C PHE A 40 -1.55 2.25 -7.36
N SER A 41 -1.81 3.29 -8.15
CA SER A 41 -0.79 4.21 -8.65
C SER A 41 -1.41 5.56 -9.01
N GLY A 42 -0.58 6.57 -9.19
CA GLY A 42 -1.02 7.89 -9.61
C GLY A 42 0.06 8.94 -9.46
N PHE A 43 -0.36 10.20 -9.45
CA PHE A 43 0.50 11.35 -9.20
C PHE A 43 -0.19 12.31 -8.24
N THR A 44 0.61 13.05 -7.48
CA THR A 44 0.13 14.05 -6.55
C THR A 44 -0.29 15.35 -7.26
N SER A 45 -0.95 16.26 -6.53
CA SER A 45 -1.16 17.64 -7.01
C SER A 45 0.17 18.35 -7.29
N PHE A 46 0.10 19.39 -8.12
CA PHE A 46 1.24 20.24 -8.43
C PHE A 46 1.31 21.37 -7.40
N ASP A 47 2.32 21.34 -6.53
CA ASP A 47 2.53 22.31 -5.45
C ASP A 47 4.02 22.67 -5.40
N VAL A 48 4.35 23.93 -5.15
CA VAL A 48 5.75 24.41 -5.09
C VAL A 48 6.56 23.96 -6.32
N ASP A 49 5.98 24.18 -7.51
CA ASP A 49 6.58 23.92 -8.82
C ASP A 49 6.89 22.45 -9.18
N HIS A 50 6.32 21.48 -8.45
CA HIS A 50 6.45 20.06 -8.82
C HIS A 50 5.32 19.18 -8.31
N ARG A 51 5.37 17.90 -8.70
CA ARG A 51 4.52 16.81 -8.24
C ARG A 51 5.34 15.55 -8.11
N HIS A 52 4.78 14.52 -7.48
CA HIS A 52 5.40 13.21 -7.40
C HIS A 52 4.48 12.12 -7.95
N ASP A 53 5.06 11.13 -8.61
CA ASP A 53 4.41 9.86 -8.94
C ASP A 53 4.43 8.92 -7.73
N TYR A 54 3.49 7.98 -7.67
CA TYR A 54 3.47 6.92 -6.66
C TYR A 54 2.88 5.62 -7.21
N LEU A 55 3.32 4.49 -6.65
CA LEU A 55 2.77 3.16 -6.89
C LEU A 55 2.80 2.34 -5.60
N GLY A 56 1.87 1.41 -5.43
CA GLY A 56 1.79 0.60 -4.21
C GLY A 56 0.77 -0.52 -4.31
N ARG A 57 0.69 -1.29 -3.23
CA ARG A 57 -0.37 -2.28 -3.01
C ARG A 57 -1.00 -2.03 -1.65
N THR A 58 -2.29 -2.30 -1.55
CA THR A 58 -2.97 -2.26 -0.27
C THR A 58 -2.47 -3.37 0.67
N GLU A 59 -2.63 -3.16 1.97
CA GLU A 59 -2.49 -4.23 2.95
C GLU A 59 -3.63 -5.25 2.78
N PRO A 60 -3.41 -6.53 3.15
CA PRO A 60 -4.46 -7.55 3.06
C PRO A 60 -5.74 -7.18 3.80
N ALA A 61 -6.89 -7.44 3.18
CA ALA A 61 -8.17 -7.36 3.87
C ALA A 61 -8.23 -8.41 4.99
N GLN A 62 -8.64 -7.98 6.19
CA GLN A 62 -8.83 -8.87 7.34
C GLN A 62 -10.20 -9.55 7.35
N SER A 63 -11.10 -9.17 6.43
CA SER A 63 -12.46 -9.69 6.30
C SER A 63 -12.81 -9.97 4.83
N GLY A 64 -13.95 -10.62 4.60
CA GLY A 64 -14.51 -10.77 3.24
C GLY A 64 -15.19 -9.48 2.76
N VAL A 65 -15.81 -9.50 1.57
CA VAL A 65 -16.61 -8.37 1.05
C VAL A 65 -17.91 -8.24 1.84
N PRO A 66 -18.32 -7.03 2.29
CA PRO A 66 -17.63 -5.75 2.10
C PRO A 66 -16.44 -5.57 3.04
N HIS A 67 -15.37 -4.95 2.54
CA HIS A 67 -14.19 -4.59 3.34
C HIS A 67 -13.60 -3.25 2.90
N VAL A 68 -12.56 -2.84 3.61
CA VAL A 68 -11.67 -1.72 3.26
C VAL A 68 -10.24 -2.19 3.42
N HIS A 69 -9.32 -1.46 2.80
CA HIS A 69 -7.90 -1.71 2.96
C HIS A 69 -7.17 -0.56 3.62
N ARG A 70 -6.18 -0.89 4.44
CA ARG A 70 -5.10 0.04 4.76
C ARG A 70 -4.13 0.10 3.58
N TYR A 71 -3.45 1.22 3.40
CA TYR A 71 -2.41 1.35 2.39
C TYR A 71 -1.28 2.26 2.88
N PHE A 72 -0.10 2.02 2.34
CA PHE A 72 1.11 2.81 2.56
C PHE A 72 1.93 2.79 1.26
N THR A 73 2.52 3.92 0.90
CA THR A 73 3.60 3.98 -0.10
C THR A 73 4.45 5.26 0.08
N MET A 74 5.62 5.26 -0.55
CA MET A 74 6.44 6.46 -0.74
C MET A 74 6.27 6.97 -2.16
N THR A 75 6.25 8.28 -2.33
CA THR A 75 6.28 8.88 -3.66
C THR A 75 7.66 8.74 -4.29
N SER A 76 7.76 8.96 -5.60
CA SER A 76 9.02 9.18 -6.30
C SER A 76 9.85 10.30 -5.65
N PHE A 77 11.17 10.23 -5.81
CA PHE A 77 12.11 11.25 -5.35
C PHE A 77 12.26 12.34 -6.41
N ASN A 78 11.52 13.44 -6.24
CA ASN A 78 11.52 14.57 -7.16
C ASN A 78 11.96 15.82 -6.39
N HIS A 79 12.73 16.70 -7.05
CA HIS A 79 13.16 17.97 -6.45
C HIS A 79 13.81 17.81 -5.06
N GLY A 80 14.61 16.75 -4.89
CA GLY A 80 15.42 16.53 -3.70
C GLY A 80 14.68 15.95 -2.49
N HIS A 81 13.43 15.48 -2.64
CA HIS A 81 12.72 14.80 -1.57
C HIS A 81 11.61 13.86 -2.08
N GLU A 82 11.00 13.14 -1.17
CA GLU A 82 9.84 12.27 -1.37
C GLU A 82 8.83 12.52 -0.24
N HIS A 83 7.61 12.03 -0.39
CA HIS A 83 6.61 12.05 0.67
C HIS A 83 6.04 10.67 0.96
N ARG A 84 5.53 10.51 2.17
CA ARG A 84 4.76 9.35 2.58
C ARG A 84 3.27 9.55 2.28
N ILE A 85 2.65 8.51 1.75
CA ILE A 85 1.21 8.36 1.51
C ILE A 85 0.72 7.20 2.37
N GLU A 86 -0.32 7.40 3.19
CA GLU A 86 -0.95 6.34 3.97
C GLU A 86 -2.43 6.62 4.22
N GLY A 87 -3.23 5.58 4.44
CA GLY A 87 -4.63 5.75 4.79
C GLY A 87 -5.43 4.46 4.76
N ILE A 88 -6.75 4.63 4.74
CA ILE A 88 -7.74 3.56 4.57
C ILE A 88 -8.57 3.89 3.33
N THR A 89 -8.83 2.89 2.49
CA THR A 89 -9.65 3.05 1.29
C THR A 89 -11.13 3.24 1.64
N GLY A 90 -11.92 3.70 0.67
CA GLY A 90 -13.37 3.64 0.72
C GLY A 90 -13.91 2.21 0.67
N PRO A 91 -15.24 2.04 0.75
CA PRO A 91 -15.88 0.73 0.61
C PRO A 91 -15.61 0.10 -0.76
N ALA A 92 -15.77 -1.22 -0.86
CA ALA A 92 -15.70 -1.94 -2.12
C ALA A 92 -16.79 -1.43 -3.09
N ILE A 93 -16.39 -1.14 -4.33
CA ILE A 93 -17.27 -0.75 -5.43
C ILE A 93 -17.22 -1.85 -6.48
N GLU A 94 -18.34 -2.54 -6.65
CA GLU A 94 -18.51 -3.68 -7.55
C GLU A 94 -18.27 -3.28 -9.02
N ILE A 95 -17.55 -4.12 -9.76
CA ILE A 95 -17.37 -4.01 -11.20
C ILE A 95 -18.39 -4.92 -11.88
N PRO A 96 -19.14 -4.44 -12.90
CA PRO A 96 -20.01 -5.32 -13.67
C PRO A 96 -19.23 -6.52 -14.21
N PHE A 97 -19.78 -7.72 -14.04
CA PHE A 97 -19.17 -8.99 -14.45
C PHE A 97 -17.97 -9.47 -13.60
N GLY A 98 -17.72 -8.86 -12.43
CA GLY A 98 -16.94 -9.46 -11.34
C GLY A 98 -15.77 -8.60 -10.83
N GLY A 99 -15.43 -8.82 -9.56
CA GLY A 99 -14.39 -8.08 -8.83
C GLY A 99 -14.88 -6.73 -8.31
N HIS A 100 -13.99 -6.00 -7.67
CA HIS A 100 -14.27 -4.65 -7.15
C HIS A 100 -13.00 -3.81 -7.11
N TYR A 101 -13.19 -2.50 -6.93
CA TYR A 101 -12.12 -1.57 -6.62
C TYR A 101 -12.50 -0.73 -5.41
N HIS A 102 -11.54 0.06 -4.91
CA HIS A 102 -11.78 1.04 -3.87
C HIS A 102 -11.30 2.41 -4.30
N GLU A 103 -11.99 3.45 -3.84
CA GLU A 103 -11.50 4.83 -3.93
C GLU A 103 -10.57 5.16 -2.76
N PHE A 104 -9.59 6.02 -2.99
CA PHE A 104 -8.73 6.55 -1.94
C PHE A 104 -8.39 8.02 -2.21
N LYS A 105 -8.12 8.76 -1.13
CA LYS A 105 -7.67 10.15 -1.18
C LYS A 105 -6.98 10.54 0.12
N GLY A 106 -6.15 11.58 0.06
CA GLY A 106 -5.50 12.11 1.25
C GLY A 106 -4.54 13.25 0.95
N THR A 107 -3.60 13.45 1.86
CA THR A 107 -2.53 14.44 1.75
C THR A 107 -1.24 13.81 2.25
N THR A 108 -0.15 14.09 1.57
CA THR A 108 1.17 13.54 1.91
C THR A 108 1.72 14.16 3.20
N THR A 109 2.81 13.58 3.73
CA THR A 109 3.61 14.22 4.79
C THR A 109 4.21 15.55 4.32
N ILE A 110 4.60 16.42 5.26
CA ILE A 110 5.33 17.65 4.94
C ILE A 110 6.82 17.36 4.91
N ASN A 111 7.46 17.50 3.74
CA ASN A 111 8.88 17.22 3.53
C ASN A 111 9.52 18.30 2.63
N GLY A 112 10.83 18.16 2.38
CA GLY A 112 11.60 19.04 1.48
C GLY A 112 12.29 20.21 2.19
N SER A 113 13.27 20.82 1.52
CA SER A 113 13.99 22.01 2.00
C SER A 113 13.09 23.25 2.04
N THR A 114 12.13 23.34 1.11
CA THR A 114 10.95 24.20 1.19
C THR A 114 9.79 23.32 1.68
N PRO A 115 9.41 23.35 2.96
CA PRO A 115 8.46 22.39 3.51
C PRO A 115 7.07 22.53 2.87
N HIS A 116 6.57 21.47 2.24
CA HIS A 116 5.22 21.42 1.68
C HIS A 116 4.68 20.00 1.62
N LYS A 117 3.43 19.87 1.18
CA LYS A 117 2.67 18.62 1.06
C LYS A 117 1.85 18.66 -0.23
N HIS A 118 1.45 17.51 -0.70
CA HIS A 118 0.58 17.39 -1.86
C HIS A 118 -0.71 16.65 -1.52
N LYS A 119 -1.78 16.95 -2.27
CA LYS A 119 -3.01 16.14 -2.28
C LYS A 119 -2.85 14.96 -3.24
N TYR A 120 -3.59 13.89 -2.98
CA TYR A 120 -3.70 12.76 -3.88
C TYR A 120 -5.10 12.14 -3.81
N SER A 121 -5.51 11.48 -4.90
CA SER A 121 -6.73 10.68 -4.97
C SER A 121 -6.65 9.70 -6.13
N GLY A 122 -7.38 8.59 -6.05
CA GLY A 122 -7.45 7.63 -7.13
C GLY A 122 -8.37 6.45 -6.82
N GLN A 123 -8.31 5.46 -7.70
CA GLN A 123 -8.97 4.17 -7.57
C GLN A 123 -7.91 3.09 -7.55
N THR A 124 -8.12 2.05 -6.75
CA THR A 124 -7.32 0.84 -6.86
C THR A 124 -7.62 0.12 -8.17
N GLY A 125 -6.72 -0.76 -8.62
CA GLY A 125 -7.03 -1.73 -9.66
C GLY A 125 -8.03 -2.79 -9.17
N ASN A 126 -8.41 -3.70 -10.08
CA ASN A 126 -9.13 -4.91 -9.71
C ASN A 126 -8.27 -5.80 -8.78
N GLU A 127 -8.90 -6.74 -8.09
CA GLU A 127 -8.25 -7.74 -7.22
C GLU A 127 -7.10 -8.47 -7.95
N VAL A 128 -6.02 -8.76 -7.20
CA VAL A 128 -4.86 -9.56 -7.64
C VAL A 128 -4.66 -10.76 -6.71
#